data_AF-A0A1H2K8X1-F1
#
_entry.id   AF-A0A1H2K8X1-F1
#
_cell.length_a   1.000
_cell.length_b   1.000
_cell.length_c   1.000
_cell.angle_alpha   90.00
_cell.angle_beta   90.00
_cell.angle_gamma   90.00
#
_symmetry.space_group_name_H-M   'P 1'
#
loop_
_entity.id
_entity.type
_entity.pdbx_description
1 polymer ?
#
loop_
_entity_poly.entity_id
_entity_poly.type
_entity_poly.pdbx_seq_one_letter_code
_entity_poly.pdbx_strand_id
1 'polypeptide(L)'
;MAHRPKISMRVRLSVYERDGYRCQYCGLQFEPCPSPKNAPWTADDPYIMLELDHVIPRAIGGSDDIDNLRAACSPCNRRKATYVRDEQWAERIQKATAVLQGTVPSRECAEKAISELVGRKFTFAEIDMEVKLSA
;
A
#
# COMPACT_ATOMS: atom_id res chain seq x y z
N MET A 1 -0.33 -14.33 24.38
CA MET A 1 -0.33 -13.91 22.96
C MET A 1 0.24 -15.08 22.17
N ALA A 2 -0.53 -15.68 21.26
CA ALA A 2 -0.02 -16.79 20.46
C ALA A 2 1.19 -16.31 19.63
N HIS A 3 2.29 -17.07 19.64
CA HIS A 3 3.47 -16.78 18.83
C HIS A 3 3.10 -16.91 17.35
N ARG A 4 2.78 -15.78 16.70
CA ARG A 4 2.41 -15.76 15.29
C ARG A 4 3.68 -15.91 14.44
N PRO A 5 3.73 -16.89 13.51
CA PRO A 5 4.94 -17.17 12.75
C PRO A 5 5.36 -15.96 11.91
N LYS A 6 6.68 -15.76 11.80
CA LYS A 6 7.25 -14.72 10.92
C LYS A 6 7.05 -15.12 9.46
N ILE A 7 6.79 -14.14 8.59
CA ILE A 7 6.74 -14.35 7.13
C ILE A 7 8.08 -14.99 6.69
N SER A 8 7.99 -16.11 5.99
CA SER A 8 9.17 -16.85 5.56
C SER A 8 10.02 -16.03 4.58
N MET A 9 11.33 -16.28 4.56
CA MET A 9 12.22 -15.60 3.63
C MET A 9 11.82 -15.84 2.17
N ARG A 10 11.32 -17.04 1.86
CA ARG A 10 10.84 -17.39 0.52
C ARG A 10 9.72 -16.47 0.06
N VAL A 11 8.72 -16.24 0.91
CA VAL A 11 7.60 -15.32 0.58
C VAL A 11 8.11 -13.89 0.42
N ARG A 12 9.01 -13.42 1.28
CA ARG A 12 9.61 -12.08 1.18
C ARG A 12 10.28 -11.87 -0.18
N LEU A 13 11.14 -12.82 -0.58
CA LEU A 13 11.85 -12.77 -1.86
C LEU A 13 10.88 -12.81 -3.04
N SER A 14 9.88 -13.70 -3.01
CA SER A 14 8.86 -13.78 -4.07
C SER A 14 8.11 -12.47 -4.27
N VAL A 15 7.78 -11.74 -3.20
CA VAL A 15 7.15 -10.41 -3.31
C VAL A 15 8.12 -9.39 -3.91
N TYR A 16 9.37 -9.34 -3.44
CA TYR A 16 10.35 -8.39 -3.98
C TYR A 16 10.67 -8.64 -5.46
N GLU A 17 10.80 -9.90 -5.86
CA GLU A 17 11.02 -10.30 -7.26
C GLU A 17 9.81 -9.95 -8.14
N ARG A 18 8.59 -10.29 -7.68
CA ARG A 18 7.33 -9.93 -8.37
C ARG A 18 7.23 -8.42 -8.60
N ASP A 19 7.59 -7.64 -7.59
CA ASP A 19 7.49 -6.19 -7.58
C ASP A 19 8.73 -5.51 -8.20
N GLY A 20 9.67 -6.28 -8.76
CA GLY A 20 10.85 -5.78 -9.46
C GLY A 20 11.83 -5.00 -8.59
N TYR A 21 11.87 -5.30 -7.28
CA TYR A 21 12.62 -4.54 -6.27
C TYR A 21 12.29 -3.03 -6.28
N ARG A 22 11.05 -2.67 -6.64
CA ARG A 22 10.56 -1.28 -6.62
C ARG A 22 9.52 -1.08 -5.54
N CYS A 23 9.59 0.07 -4.88
CA CYS A 23 8.51 0.52 -4.02
C CYS A 23 7.23 0.71 -4.83
N GLN A 24 6.16 0.00 -4.47
CA GLN A 24 4.87 0.05 -5.17
C GLN A 24 4.08 1.35 -4.90
N TYR A 25 4.60 2.25 -4.07
CA TYR A 25 3.98 3.55 -3.79
C TYR A 25 4.65 4.71 -4.52
N CYS A 26 5.98 4.78 -4.51
CA CYS A 26 6.74 5.89 -5.07
C CYS A 26 7.64 5.52 -6.26
N GLY A 27 7.75 4.23 -6.60
CA GLY A 27 8.58 3.76 -7.72
C GLY A 27 10.08 3.69 -7.44
N LEU A 28 10.53 4.07 -6.24
CA LEU A 28 11.95 4.02 -5.87
C LEU A 28 12.53 2.61 -6.08
N GLN A 29 13.65 2.54 -6.80
CA GLN A 29 14.34 1.30 -7.14
C GLN A 29 15.31 0.89 -6.05
N PHE A 30 15.37 -0.41 -5.78
CA PHE A 30 16.31 -1.01 -4.85
C PHE A 30 17.12 -2.09 -5.57
N GLU A 31 18.35 -2.28 -5.14
CA GLU A 31 19.18 -3.37 -5.64
C GLU A 31 18.99 -4.63 -4.78
N PRO A 32 18.92 -5.82 -5.38
CA PRO A 32 18.85 -7.06 -4.63
C PRO A 32 20.04 -7.19 -3.67
N CYS A 33 19.76 -7.31 -2.37
CA CYS A 33 20.80 -7.48 -1.37
C CYS A 33 21.21 -8.98 -1.27
N PRO A 34 22.52 -9.30 -1.22
CA PRO A 34 23.02 -10.66 -1.01
C PRO A 34 22.56 -11.30 0.31
N SER A 35 22.18 -10.48 1.31
CA SER A 35 21.68 -10.92 2.61
C SER A 35 20.28 -10.33 2.86
N PRO A 36 19.20 -11.01 2.43
CA PRO A 36 17.83 -10.51 2.52
C PRO A 36 17.26 -10.50 3.96
N LYS A 37 18.08 -10.84 4.97
CA LYS A 37 17.70 -10.72 6.39
C LYS A 37 17.26 -9.29 6.71
N ASN A 38 17.94 -8.31 6.12
CA ASN A 38 17.49 -6.93 6.05
C ASN A 38 16.91 -6.68 4.66
N ALA A 39 15.87 -5.85 4.61
CA ALA A 39 15.32 -5.35 3.36
C ALA A 39 16.44 -4.75 2.47
N PRO A 40 16.38 -4.89 1.13
CA PRO A 40 17.36 -4.25 0.26
C PRO A 40 17.30 -2.73 0.45
N TRP A 41 18.45 -2.08 0.38
CA TRP A 41 18.61 -0.63 0.52
C TRP A 41 18.76 0.03 -0.85
N THR A 42 18.56 1.34 -0.92
CA THR A 42 18.94 2.07 -2.13
C THR A 42 20.46 2.21 -2.18
N ALA A 43 21.01 2.38 -3.38
CA ALA A 43 22.44 2.66 -3.53
C ALA A 43 22.83 4.01 -2.90
N ASP A 44 21.90 4.98 -2.96
CA ASP A 44 22.16 6.36 -2.54
C ASP A 44 21.93 6.61 -1.04
N ASP A 45 21.08 5.82 -0.38
CA ASP A 45 20.73 6.01 1.03
C ASP A 45 20.54 4.67 1.78
N PRO A 46 21.51 4.27 2.63
CA PRO A 46 21.43 3.00 3.37
C PRO A 46 20.35 2.99 4.47
N TYR A 47 19.71 4.13 4.77
CA TYR A 47 18.63 4.22 5.76
C TYR A 47 17.24 4.01 5.15
N ILE A 48 17.13 4.02 3.82
CA ILE A 48 15.90 3.71 3.10
C ILE A 48 15.96 2.25 2.66
N MET A 49 15.01 1.46 3.14
CA MET A 49 14.96 0.01 2.92
C MET A 49 13.63 -0.41 2.29
N LEU A 50 13.63 -1.48 1.49
CA LEU A 50 12.43 -2.07 0.89
C LEU A 50 11.79 -3.14 1.77
N GLU A 51 10.74 -2.76 2.49
CA GLU A 51 10.03 -3.62 3.41
C GLU A 51 8.83 -4.29 2.75
N LEU A 52 8.30 -5.33 3.40
CA LEU A 52 6.96 -5.81 3.07
C LEU A 52 5.93 -4.91 3.75
N ASP A 53 4.98 -4.44 2.97
CA ASP A 53 3.77 -3.78 3.44
C ASP A 53 2.55 -4.67 3.18
N HIS A 54 1.63 -4.67 4.13
CA HIS A 54 0.36 -5.35 4.03
C HIS A 54 -0.68 -4.45 3.38
N VAL A 55 -1.21 -4.83 2.22
CA VAL A 55 -2.27 -4.09 1.50
C VAL A 55 -3.43 -3.79 2.44
N ILE A 56 -4.01 -4.85 3.02
CA ILE A 56 -4.91 -4.80 4.16
C ILE A 56 -4.04 -4.91 5.42
N PRO A 57 -4.00 -3.88 6.28
CA PRO A 57 -3.14 -3.88 7.46
C PRO A 57 -3.39 -5.05 8.40
N ARG A 58 -2.32 -5.57 9.00
CA ARG A 58 -2.41 -6.63 10.02
C ARG A 58 -3.29 -6.26 11.21
N ALA A 59 -3.32 -4.98 11.59
CA ALA A 59 -4.12 -4.49 12.71
C ALA A 59 -5.64 -4.69 12.50
N ILE A 60 -6.09 -4.75 11.25
CA ILE A 60 -7.52 -4.93 10.89
C ILE A 60 -7.80 -6.30 10.26
N GLY A 61 -6.92 -7.28 10.50
CA GLY A 61 -7.14 -8.67 10.07
C GLY A 61 -6.55 -9.05 8.72
N GLY A 62 -5.68 -8.23 8.14
CA GLY A 62 -4.97 -8.59 6.90
C GLY A 62 -4.13 -9.87 7.03
N SER A 63 -4.13 -10.70 5.98
CA SER A 63 -3.38 -11.95 5.94
C SER A 63 -1.90 -11.74 5.59
N ASP A 64 -1.07 -12.75 5.83
CA ASP A 64 0.34 -12.77 5.39
C ASP A 64 0.50 -13.46 4.01
N ASP A 65 -0.61 -13.62 3.27
CA ASP A 65 -0.60 -14.22 1.95
C ASP A 65 0.05 -13.28 0.94
N ILE A 66 0.69 -13.85 -0.08
CA ILE A 66 1.44 -13.10 -1.09
C ILE A 66 0.61 -12.01 -1.78
N ASP A 67 -0.70 -12.24 -1.93
CA ASP A 67 -1.64 -11.31 -2.56
C ASP A 67 -1.95 -10.09 -1.68
N ASN A 68 -1.80 -10.23 -0.35
CA ASN A 68 -1.94 -9.13 0.60
C ASN A 68 -0.60 -8.43 0.91
N LEU A 69 0.49 -8.85 0.29
CA LEU A 69 1.83 -8.30 0.52
C LEU A 69 2.30 -7.52 -0.70
N ARG A 70 3.01 -6.41 -0.47
CA ARG A 70 3.69 -5.63 -1.52
C ARG A 70 5.03 -5.08 -1.02
N ALA A 71 5.92 -4.74 -1.95
CA ALA A 71 7.18 -4.07 -1.66
C ALA A 71 6.97 -2.57 -1.46
N ALA A 72 7.44 -2.02 -0.33
CA ALA A 72 7.32 -0.60 0.00
C ALA A 72 8.59 -0.08 0.67
N CYS A 73 9.07 1.10 0.28
CA CYS A 73 10.18 1.72 0.99
C CYS A 73 9.77 2.10 2.42
N SER A 74 10.72 2.07 3.36
CA SER A 74 10.44 2.33 4.78
C SER A 74 9.75 3.68 5.03
N PRO A 75 10.02 4.78 4.29
CA PRO A 75 9.23 6.02 4.41
C PRO A 75 7.76 5.85 3.97
N CYS A 76 7.50 5.24 2.80
CA CYS A 76 6.14 5.03 2.31
C CYS A 76 5.35 4.08 3.20
N ASN A 77 5.99 3.01 3.67
CA ASN A 77 5.39 2.03 4.57
C ASN A 77 4.97 2.70 5.90
N ARG A 78 5.88 3.49 6.51
CA ARG A 78 5.57 4.28 7.72
C ARG A 78 4.46 5.30 7.49
N ARG A 79 4.46 6.00 6.36
CA ARG A 79 3.40 6.97 6.00
C ARG A 79 2.04 6.28 5.83
N LYS A 80 2.00 5.06 5.28
CA LYS A 80 0.76 4.30 5.23
C LYS A 80 0.26 3.91 6.63
N ALA A 81 1.17 3.51 7.51
CA ALA A 81 0.82 3.16 8.90
C ALA A 81 0.22 4.34 9.69
N THR A 82 0.46 5.60 9.30
CA THR A 82 -0.22 6.75 9.93
C THR A 82 -1.67 6.92 9.48
N TYR A 83 -2.02 6.59 8.24
CA TYR A 83 -3.42 6.65 7.77
C TYR A 83 -4.30 5.53 8.32
N VAL A 84 -3.71 4.35 8.50
CA VAL A 84 -4.43 3.16 9.02
C VAL A 84 -4.86 3.33 10.49
N ARG A 85 -4.24 4.26 11.24
CA ARG A 85 -4.60 4.57 12.62
C ARG A 85 -5.81 5.50 12.75
N ASP A 86 -6.38 5.95 11.63
CA ASP A 86 -7.73 6.51 11.62
C ASP A 86 -8.72 5.37 11.87
N GLU A 87 -9.43 5.40 13.00
CA GLU A 87 -10.30 4.33 13.50
C GLU A 87 -11.37 3.90 12.47
N GLN A 88 -11.65 4.73 11.47
CA GLN A 88 -12.65 4.48 10.44
C GLN A 88 -12.10 3.84 9.15
N TRP A 89 -10.79 3.63 9.03
CA TRP A 89 -10.17 3.19 7.76
C TRP A 89 -10.68 1.83 7.28
N ALA A 90 -10.85 0.87 8.19
CA ALA A 90 -11.38 -0.46 7.86
C ALA A 90 -12.82 -0.38 7.31
N GLU A 91 -13.68 0.39 7.96
CA GLU A 91 -15.06 0.60 7.55
C GLU A 91 -15.14 1.30 6.19
N ARG A 92 -14.29 2.30 5.96
CA ARG A 92 -14.22 3.06 4.69
C ARG A 92 -13.78 2.18 3.51
N ILE A 93 -12.82 1.27 3.73
CA ILE A 93 -12.44 0.27 2.71
C ILE A 93 -13.63 -0.66 2.39
N GLN A 94 -14.36 -1.14 3.39
CA GLN A 94 -15.51 -2.01 3.18
C GLN A 94 -16.60 -1.33 2.36
N LYS A 95 -16.94 -0.08 2.72
CA LYS A 95 -17.92 0.74 1.98
C LYS A 95 -17.49 0.97 0.53
N ALA A 96 -16.24 1.37 0.30
CA ALA A 96 -15.72 1.58 -1.04
C ALA A 96 -15.69 0.29 -1.89
N THR A 97 -15.31 -0.83 -1.29
CA THR A 97 -15.30 -2.14 -1.97
C THR A 97 -16.71 -2.57 -2.37
N ALA A 98 -17.69 -2.36 -1.50
CA ALA A 98 -19.09 -2.65 -1.81
C ALA A 98 -19.61 -1.83 -3.00
N VAL A 99 -19.22 -0.56 -3.12
CA VAL A 99 -19.55 0.29 -4.28
C VAL A 99 -18.97 -0.30 -5.57
N LEU A 100 -17.69 -0.67 -5.56
CA LEU A 100 -16.99 -1.21 -6.73
C LEU A 100 -17.52 -2.59 -7.16
N GLN A 101 -17.91 -3.44 -6.22
CA GLN A 101 -18.43 -4.78 -6.52
C GLN A 101 -19.92 -4.78 -6.92
N GLY A 102 -20.69 -3.77 -6.48
CA GLY A 102 -22.13 -3.71 -6.71
C GLY A 102 -22.57 -2.99 -7.98
N THR A 103 -21.63 -2.44 -8.78
CA THR A 103 -21.99 -1.59 -9.92
C THR A 103 -21.10 -1.83 -11.15
N VAL A 104 -21.57 -1.38 -12.32
CA VAL A 104 -20.76 -1.40 -13.55
C VAL A 104 -19.62 -0.37 -13.41
N PRO A 105 -18.37 -0.73 -13.74
CA PRO A 105 -17.25 0.20 -13.69
C PRO A 105 -17.54 1.49 -14.47
N SER A 106 -17.61 2.61 -13.76
CA SER A 106 -17.93 3.92 -14.32
C SER A 106 -17.22 5.04 -13.54
N ARG A 107 -17.14 6.24 -14.14
CA ARG A 107 -16.56 7.41 -13.48
C ARG A 107 -17.29 7.75 -12.17
N GLU A 108 -18.62 7.68 -12.20
CA GLU A 108 -19.46 7.94 -11.02
C GLU A 108 -19.25 6.87 -9.92
N CYS A 109 -19.11 5.61 -10.31
CA CYS A 109 -18.75 4.53 -9.38
C CYS A 109 -17.40 4.81 -8.71
N ALA A 110 -16.39 5.23 -9.47
CA ALA A 110 -15.08 5.56 -8.93
C ALA A 110 -15.15 6.76 -7.96
N GLU A 111 -15.89 7.82 -8.30
CA GLU A 111 -16.07 8.98 -7.40
C GLU A 111 -16.74 8.60 -6.08
N LYS A 112 -17.78 7.75 -6.12
CA LYS A 112 -18.45 7.24 -4.93
C LYS A 112 -17.51 6.40 -4.06
N ALA A 113 -16.78 5.45 -4.67
CA ALA A 113 -15.82 4.62 -3.95
C ALA A 113 -14.70 5.47 -3.30
N ILE A 114 -14.17 6.45 -4.03
CA ILE A 114 -13.14 7.37 -3.49
C ILE A 114 -13.74 8.21 -2.36
N SER A 115 -14.97 8.71 -2.49
CA SER A 115 -15.63 9.50 -1.44
C SER A 115 -15.72 8.73 -0.12
N GLU A 116 -16.08 7.45 -0.18
CA GLU A 116 -16.07 6.56 0.98
C GLU A 116 -14.65 6.39 1.54
N LEU A 117 -13.66 6.14 0.68
CA LEU A 117 -12.26 6.02 1.08
C LEU A 117 -11.73 7.29 1.74
N VAL A 118 -12.09 8.49 1.26
CA VAL A 118 -11.59 9.77 1.79
C VAL A 118 -12.47 10.37 2.88
N GLY A 119 -13.63 9.77 3.18
CA GLY A 119 -14.52 10.22 4.26
C GLY A 119 -15.12 11.61 4.01
N ARG A 120 -15.06 12.08 2.76
CA ARG A 120 -15.60 13.35 2.29
C ARG A 120 -16.05 13.20 0.86
N LYS A 121 -16.89 14.11 0.37
CA LYS A 121 -17.25 14.13 -1.04
C LYS A 121 -15.99 14.36 -1.88
N PHE A 122 -15.78 13.49 -2.87
CA PHE A 122 -14.73 13.61 -3.86
C PHE A 122 -15.36 13.71 -5.26
N THR A 123 -14.80 14.56 -6.10
CA THR A 123 -15.14 14.62 -7.53
C THR A 123 -13.85 14.73 -8.33
N PHE A 124 -13.80 14.17 -9.54
CA PHE A 124 -12.60 14.26 -10.37
C PHE A 124 -12.24 15.71 -10.76
N ALA A 125 -13.16 16.67 -10.62
CA ALA A 125 -12.89 18.09 -10.81
C ALA A 125 -11.85 18.65 -9.82
N GLU A 126 -11.66 18.02 -8.66
CA GLU A 126 -10.66 18.41 -7.66
C GLU A 126 -9.21 18.10 -8.12
N ILE A 127 -9.02 17.04 -8.93
CA ILE A 127 -7.69 16.64 -9.43
C ILE A 127 -7.20 17.60 -10.52
N ASP A 128 -8.10 18.11 -11.37
CA ASP A 128 -7.78 19.05 -12.44
C ASP A 128 -7.23 20.41 -11.93
N MET A 129 -7.42 20.73 -10.65
CA MET A 129 -6.86 21.94 -10.03
C MET A 129 -5.40 21.77 -9.56
N GLU A 130 -5.00 20.59 -9.08
CA GLU A 130 -3.62 20.35 -8.59
C GLU A 130 -2.59 20.22 -9.73
N VAL A 131 -3.00 19.64 -10.88
CA VAL A 131 -2.12 19.52 -12.07
C VAL A 131 -1.84 20.90 -12.69
N LYS A 132 -2.74 21.88 -12.54
CA LYS A 132 -2.55 23.25 -13.06
C LYS A 132 -1.71 24.16 -12.15
N LEU A 133 -1.52 23.80 -10.89
CA LEU A 133 -0.70 24.57 -9.94
C LEU A 133 0.76 24.11 -9.88
N SER A 134 1.08 23.02 -10.58
CA SER A 134 2.43 22.43 -10.68
C SER A 134 3.00 22.45 -12.11
N ALA A 135 2.37 23.21 -13.01
CA ALA A 135 2.81 23.48 -14.38
C ALA A 135 3.30 24.92 -14.55
#